data_AF-A0A835Z0I8-F1
#
_entry.id   AF-A0A835Z0I8-F1
#
_cell.length_a   1.000
_cell.length_b   1.000
_cell.length_c   1.000
_cell.angle_alpha   90.00
_cell.angle_beta   90.00
_cell.angle_gamma   90.00
#
_symmetry.space_group_name_H-M   'P 1'
#
loop_
_entity.id
_entity.type
_entity.pdbx_description
1 polymer ?
#
loop_
_entity_poly.entity_id
_entity_poly.type
_entity_poly.pdbx_seq_one_letter_code
_entity_poly.pdbx_strand_id
1 'polypeptide(L)'
;MAQFTTPKVHINTDGWGPTNSNLPQQFLDVPYAPFGKSDRIGRAADFTAPLYYQNRTFRGGRGREEAAVNTEFQYKYDKEDDAEFELVDTTKTTTGGRGRFGGVRNRWQQGRGRGGGRDGGRGGRGDGKATAPVQMRSIKDRARQQPQGKKKWNALRKNDRRPWHRRYQRSDRQASVKIQADWQVLEELDLPALTKLTTAVPTVTDLQWCGFLDQYDESYDTLTSRNPKRLRRHENKEFYFVTTTDDPVIERLTTELENAGAVFATDAILSHLMAAPRSVFPWDVVIQKVNGTLFMDKRDNSQFDFLTVNETAYDTPAVNEDPENINNPDRLSLEATMINQNFSQQILKDGARTTFDMPNPFFGDEEGAEGGSQPSSVAYRYRRFSLGPELNIVARCELHGIVQKRGEQQYMTAYALNEWDSKLAGAVDWRQKLDSQRGAVLATELKNNAAKLAKWTAQSIIAGADQMKLGFVSRATKSNAYDHVVLGTQFYKPNDFARQITLDVRNMWGIVKEIVELIRKQEDGKFVVMRDPNKAVLRIYSVPLSTFEDEDEEEQEEEEEEEA
;
A
#
# COMPACT_ATOMS: atom_id res chain seq x y z
N MET A 1 -54.72 29.34 -9.31
CA MET A 1 -54.92 30.10 -8.05
C MET A 1 -53.96 29.55 -7.03
N ALA A 2 -53.16 30.38 -6.37
CA ALA A 2 -52.27 29.93 -5.31
C ALA A 2 -53.10 29.43 -4.11
N GLN A 3 -52.84 28.21 -3.66
CA GLN A 3 -53.56 27.60 -2.55
C GLN A 3 -52.91 28.02 -1.23
N PHE A 4 -53.67 28.71 -0.39
CA PHE A 4 -53.28 29.01 0.99
C PHE A 4 -54.14 28.19 1.94
N THR A 5 -53.51 27.27 2.66
CA THR A 5 -54.15 26.46 3.69
C THR A 5 -54.03 27.15 5.04
N THR A 6 -55.15 27.29 5.73
CA THR A 6 -55.19 27.92 7.05
C THR A 6 -54.35 27.12 8.05
N PRO A 7 -53.38 27.75 8.75
CA PRO A 7 -52.58 27.06 9.75
C PRO A 7 -53.46 26.63 10.93
N LYS A 8 -53.22 25.42 11.44
CA LYS A 8 -53.90 24.93 12.65
C LYS A 8 -53.29 25.62 13.87
N VAL A 9 -54.14 26.28 14.67
CA VAL A 9 -53.75 26.94 15.92
C VAL A 9 -54.50 26.30 17.08
N HIS A 10 -53.80 26.03 18.17
CA HIS A 10 -54.40 25.48 19.37
C HIS A 10 -55.16 26.56 20.15
N ILE A 11 -56.36 26.23 20.63
CA ILE A 11 -57.21 27.13 21.42
C ILE A 11 -57.15 26.69 22.89
N ASN A 12 -56.60 27.54 23.75
CA ASN A 12 -56.64 27.37 25.19
C ASN A 12 -57.80 28.21 25.75
N THR A 13 -58.84 27.56 26.28
CA THR A 13 -60.04 28.25 26.82
C THR A 13 -59.80 28.88 28.19
N ASP A 14 -58.83 28.36 28.94
CA ASP A 14 -58.64 28.65 30.36
C ASP A 14 -57.49 29.63 30.61
N GLY A 15 -56.80 30.07 29.55
CA GLY A 15 -55.72 31.04 29.65
C GLY A 15 -54.90 31.19 28.38
N TRP A 16 -53.73 31.81 28.53
CA TRP A 16 -52.74 31.96 27.46
C TRP A 16 -51.59 30.96 27.67
N GLY A 17 -51.18 30.27 26.60
CA GLY A 17 -50.05 29.34 26.62
C GLY A 17 -50.42 27.89 26.26
N PRO A 18 -49.43 26.98 26.22
CA PRO A 18 -49.63 25.57 25.87
C PRO A 18 -50.38 24.82 26.97
N THR A 19 -51.16 23.83 26.57
CA THR A 19 -51.85 22.89 27.46
C THR A 19 -51.27 21.49 27.28
N ASN A 20 -51.45 20.61 28.28
CA ASN A 20 -51.01 19.21 28.19
C ASN A 20 -51.65 18.44 27.02
N SER A 21 -52.81 18.90 26.52
CA SER A 21 -53.48 18.35 25.34
C SER A 21 -52.83 18.73 24.01
N ASN A 22 -51.86 19.66 24.01
CA ASN A 22 -51.21 20.18 22.80
C ASN A 22 -49.69 20.21 22.94
N LEU A 23 -49.12 19.12 23.46
CA LEU A 23 -47.69 18.87 23.35
C LEU A 23 -47.33 18.49 21.90
N PRO A 24 -46.14 18.87 21.41
CA PRO A 24 -45.72 18.51 20.06
C PRO A 24 -45.75 16.99 19.87
N GLN A 25 -46.54 16.51 18.91
CA GLN A 25 -46.73 15.07 18.66
C GLN A 25 -45.40 14.33 18.44
N GLN A 26 -44.43 15.00 17.84
CA GLN A 26 -43.09 14.46 17.57
C GLN A 26 -42.29 14.04 18.83
N PHE A 27 -42.71 14.45 20.04
CA PHE A 27 -42.00 14.16 21.29
C PHE A 27 -42.85 13.44 22.35
N LEU A 28 -44.08 13.02 22.02
CA LEU A 28 -44.97 12.36 23.00
C LEU A 28 -44.49 10.96 23.37
N ASP A 29 -43.97 10.20 22.40
CA ASP A 29 -43.59 8.79 22.57
C ASP A 29 -42.09 8.58 22.85
N VAL A 30 -41.33 9.66 23.06
CA VAL A 30 -39.88 9.61 23.29
C VAL A 30 -39.57 10.26 24.65
N PRO A 31 -38.86 9.56 25.56
CA PRO A 31 -38.41 10.18 26.80
C PRO A 31 -37.58 11.44 26.50
N TYR A 32 -37.98 12.57 27.07
CA TYR A 32 -37.35 13.84 26.78
C TYR A 32 -35.99 13.94 27.49
N ALA A 33 -34.92 14.19 26.72
CA ALA A 33 -33.62 14.57 27.24
C ALA A 33 -33.05 15.76 26.46
N PRO A 34 -32.58 16.83 27.13
CA PRO A 34 -31.96 17.97 26.45
C PRO A 34 -30.59 17.58 25.87
N PHE A 35 -30.27 18.07 24.68
CA PHE A 35 -28.97 17.88 24.02
C PHE A 35 -28.58 19.09 23.16
N GLY A 36 -27.28 19.29 22.94
CA GLY A 36 -26.75 20.29 22.02
C GLY A 36 -26.27 19.64 20.71
N LYS A 37 -26.71 20.16 19.55
CA LYS A 37 -26.20 19.68 18.25
C LYS A 37 -24.73 20.03 17.99
N SER A 38 -24.19 20.99 18.73
CA SER A 38 -22.78 21.40 18.68
C SER A 38 -21.86 20.53 19.53
N ASP A 39 -22.42 19.55 20.26
CA ASP A 39 -21.63 18.70 21.14
C ASP A 39 -20.74 17.78 20.30
N ARG A 40 -19.48 17.64 20.73
CA ARG A 40 -18.50 16.82 20.01
C ARG A 40 -18.89 15.34 20.12
N ILE A 41 -19.13 14.71 18.98
CA ILE A 41 -19.43 13.27 18.86
C ILE A 41 -18.11 12.47 18.76
N GLY A 42 -18.10 11.20 19.16
CA GLY A 42 -16.95 10.28 18.94
C GLY A 42 -16.17 9.85 20.19
N ARG A 43 -16.83 9.66 21.34
CA ARG A 43 -16.18 9.10 22.54
C ARG A 43 -16.20 7.57 22.49
N ALA A 44 -15.03 6.94 22.46
CA ALA A 44 -14.91 5.49 22.59
C ALA A 44 -15.26 5.02 24.02
N ALA A 45 -16.03 3.93 24.11
CA ALA A 45 -16.24 3.18 25.34
C ALA A 45 -15.16 2.08 25.42
N ASP A 46 -14.27 2.17 26.39
CA ASP A 46 -13.19 1.20 26.61
C ASP A 46 -13.31 0.63 28.02
N PHE A 47 -13.71 -0.64 28.12
CA PHE A 47 -13.85 -1.39 29.37
C PHE A 47 -12.51 -1.90 29.92
N THR A 48 -11.43 -1.82 29.12
CA THR A 48 -10.07 -2.21 29.50
C THR A 48 -9.20 -1.03 29.95
N ALA A 49 -9.68 0.21 29.73
CA ALA A 49 -8.96 1.42 30.08
C ALA A 49 -8.72 1.54 31.60
N PRO A 50 -7.48 1.85 32.04
CA PRO A 50 -7.21 2.10 33.46
C PRO A 50 -8.01 3.31 33.95
N LEU A 51 -8.76 3.18 35.05
CA LEU A 51 -9.60 4.22 35.69
C LEU A 51 -8.90 5.58 35.88
N TYR A 52 -7.57 5.59 35.91
CA TYR A 52 -6.74 6.79 36.06
C TYR A 52 -6.65 7.65 34.78
N TYR A 53 -6.76 7.05 33.60
CA TYR A 53 -6.71 7.75 32.31
C TYR A 53 -8.05 8.42 31.94
N GLN A 54 -9.18 7.90 32.43
CA GLN A 54 -10.48 8.55 32.27
C GLN A 54 -10.56 9.90 33.00
N ASN A 55 -9.85 10.07 34.13
CA ASN A 55 -10.06 11.21 35.04
C ASN A 55 -9.14 12.41 34.82
N ARG A 56 -8.00 12.27 34.10
CA ARG A 56 -6.99 13.35 33.99
C ARG A 56 -7.05 14.17 32.72
N THR A 57 -7.55 13.62 31.61
CA THR A 57 -7.56 14.33 30.32
C THR A 57 -8.83 15.16 30.08
N PHE A 58 -9.87 14.98 30.91
CA PHE A 58 -11.22 15.48 30.61
C PHE A 58 -11.91 16.32 31.71
N ARG A 59 -11.31 16.52 32.90
CA ARG A 59 -11.83 17.49 33.90
C ARG A 59 -11.21 18.88 33.81
N GLY A 60 -10.14 19.05 33.05
CA GLY A 60 -9.43 20.32 32.89
C GLY A 60 -9.89 21.09 31.66
N GLY A 61 -11.05 21.76 31.73
CA GLY A 61 -11.28 22.97 30.92
C GLY A 61 -12.09 22.85 29.63
N ARG A 62 -13.18 22.05 29.57
CA ARG A 62 -14.20 22.20 28.52
C ARG A 62 -15.60 22.05 29.11
N GLY A 63 -16.47 23.00 28.82
CA GLY A 63 -17.76 23.23 29.47
C GLY A 63 -18.63 21.98 29.57
N ARG A 64 -18.68 21.40 30.77
CA ARG A 64 -19.81 20.60 31.21
C ARG A 64 -20.79 21.61 31.79
N GLU A 65 -21.65 22.20 30.95
CA GLU A 65 -22.85 22.85 31.48
C GLU A 65 -23.64 21.79 32.25
N GLU A 66 -23.90 22.03 33.54
CA GLU A 66 -24.66 21.13 34.40
C GLU A 66 -26.11 20.93 33.92
N ALA A 67 -26.57 21.71 32.95
CA ALA A 67 -27.95 21.73 32.46
C ALA A 67 -28.34 20.54 31.54
N ALA A 68 -27.38 19.76 31.03
CA ALA A 68 -27.64 18.69 30.04
C ALA A 68 -27.08 17.32 30.46
N VAL A 69 -27.22 16.95 31.73
CA VAL A 69 -26.93 15.57 32.16
C VAL A 69 -28.14 14.70 31.81
N ASN A 70 -28.07 13.99 30.68
CA ASN A 70 -29.06 12.99 30.29
C ASN A 70 -29.01 11.81 31.27
N THR A 71 -29.95 11.76 32.23
CA THR A 71 -30.13 10.66 33.19
C THR A 71 -31.14 9.62 32.71
N GLU A 72 -31.99 9.97 31.75
CA GLU A 72 -33.12 9.13 31.31
C GLU A 72 -32.65 7.96 30.44
N PHE A 73 -31.61 8.17 29.63
CA PHE A 73 -31.06 7.16 28.71
C PHE A 73 -29.78 6.48 29.25
N GLN A 74 -29.57 6.46 30.57
CA GLN A 74 -28.44 5.74 31.19
C GLN A 74 -28.81 4.29 31.50
N TYR A 75 -27.92 3.36 31.15
CA TYR A 75 -28.03 1.97 31.58
C TYR A 75 -27.92 1.88 33.10
N LYS A 76 -28.97 1.38 33.76
CA LYS A 76 -28.99 1.11 35.20
C LYS A 76 -28.32 -0.25 35.43
N TYR A 77 -27.01 -0.22 35.70
CA TYR A 77 -26.24 -1.41 36.00
C TYR A 77 -26.64 -1.99 37.36
N ASP A 78 -27.05 -3.26 37.37
CA ASP A 78 -27.30 -4.03 38.58
C ASP A 78 -25.98 -4.66 39.05
N LYS A 79 -25.54 -4.30 40.26
CA LYS A 79 -24.28 -4.78 40.83
C LYS A 79 -24.36 -6.22 41.32
N GLU A 80 -25.58 -6.75 41.51
CA GLU A 80 -25.79 -8.07 42.09
C GLU A 80 -25.60 -9.18 41.05
N ASP A 81 -26.03 -8.98 39.80
CA ASP A 81 -25.90 -9.96 38.69
C ASP A 81 -24.44 -10.22 38.26
N ASP A 82 -23.56 -9.22 38.34
CA ASP A 82 -22.18 -9.33 37.84
C ASP A 82 -21.25 -10.09 38.80
N ALA A 83 -21.68 -10.29 40.06
CA ALA A 83 -20.94 -11.04 41.06
C ALA A 83 -21.16 -12.57 40.95
N GLU A 84 -22.09 -13.02 40.12
CA GLU A 84 -22.49 -14.43 40.02
C GLU A 84 -21.62 -15.24 39.03
N PHE A 85 -20.84 -14.57 38.18
CA PHE A 85 -20.06 -15.23 37.12
C PHE A 85 -18.58 -15.39 37.50
N GLU A 86 -18.18 -16.62 37.82
CA GLU A 86 -16.77 -17.02 37.90
C GLU A 86 -16.35 -17.81 36.66
N LEU A 87 -15.19 -17.46 36.08
CA LEU A 87 -14.63 -18.17 34.93
C LEU A 87 -13.98 -19.49 35.37
N VAL A 88 -14.53 -20.62 34.94
CA VAL A 88 -13.96 -21.95 35.20
C VAL A 88 -12.78 -22.20 34.25
N ASP A 89 -11.55 -22.21 34.81
CA ASP A 89 -10.33 -22.51 34.06
C ASP A 89 -10.19 -24.03 33.81
N THR A 90 -10.17 -24.45 32.54
CA THR A 90 -9.98 -25.85 32.13
C THR A 90 -8.54 -26.18 31.71
N THR A 91 -7.60 -25.26 31.91
CA THR A 91 -6.20 -25.50 31.54
C THR A 91 -5.50 -26.39 32.56
N LYS A 92 -4.86 -27.46 32.07
CA LYS A 92 -4.08 -28.39 32.90
C LYS A 92 -2.90 -27.64 33.55
N THR A 93 -2.99 -27.47 34.86
CA THR A 93 -1.96 -26.89 35.72
C THR A 93 -0.62 -27.61 35.60
N THR A 94 0.41 -26.94 35.07
CA THR A 94 1.81 -27.28 35.36
C THR A 94 2.17 -26.70 36.72
N THR A 95 2.32 -27.59 37.70
CA THR A 95 2.83 -27.33 39.03
C THR A 95 4.14 -26.56 39.02
N GLY A 96 4.17 -25.39 39.67
CA GLY A 96 5.38 -24.57 39.79
C GLY A 96 5.27 -23.37 40.74
N GLY A 97 4.98 -23.62 42.02
CA GLY A 97 5.53 -22.89 43.18
C GLY A 97 5.40 -21.36 43.25
N ARG A 98 4.48 -20.90 44.12
CA ARG A 98 4.34 -19.54 44.64
C ARG A 98 5.67 -18.90 45.09
N GLY A 99 5.85 -17.61 44.77
CA GLY A 99 6.86 -16.75 45.38
C GLY A 99 6.57 -15.26 45.22
N ARG A 100 6.08 -14.64 46.30
CA ARG A 100 5.99 -13.19 46.55
C ARG A 100 7.34 -12.46 46.31
N PHE A 101 7.25 -11.13 46.35
CA PHE A 101 8.31 -10.10 46.41
C PHE A 101 8.62 -9.47 45.05
N GLY A 102 8.48 -8.17 44.82
CA GLY A 102 8.53 -7.04 45.75
C GLY A 102 9.88 -6.33 45.65
N GLY A 103 9.99 -5.42 44.68
CA GLY A 103 10.91 -4.28 44.69
C GLY A 103 12.43 -4.54 44.66
N VAL A 104 13.16 -3.42 44.56
CA VAL A 104 14.63 -3.22 44.64
C VAL A 104 15.35 -3.32 43.28
N ARG A 105 15.54 -2.20 42.59
CA ARG A 105 16.63 -1.19 42.72
C ARG A 105 18.05 -1.73 42.47
N ASN A 106 18.64 -1.20 41.41
CA ASN A 106 20.06 -0.90 41.21
C ASN A 106 20.93 -0.96 42.48
N ARG A 107 21.96 -1.82 42.49
CA ARG A 107 23.30 -1.49 43.02
C ARG A 107 24.35 -2.53 42.61
N TRP A 108 24.88 -2.42 41.39
CA TRP A 108 26.18 -3.01 41.04
C TRP A 108 27.25 -1.94 41.22
N GLN A 109 27.85 -1.88 42.41
CA GLN A 109 29.26 -1.56 42.61
C GLN A 109 29.63 -1.73 44.09
N GLN A 110 30.75 -2.43 44.27
CA GLN A 110 31.66 -2.45 45.43
C GLN A 110 31.27 -3.28 46.66
N GLY A 111 32.06 -4.37 46.83
CA GLY A 111 32.86 -4.50 48.04
C GLY A 111 32.54 -5.68 48.95
N ARG A 112 33.21 -6.81 48.74
CA ARG A 112 33.68 -7.81 49.74
C ARG A 112 34.81 -8.61 49.08
N GLY A 113 35.93 -8.95 49.69
CA GLY A 113 36.38 -8.90 51.07
C GLY A 113 37.64 -9.78 51.16
N ARG A 114 38.62 -9.33 51.95
CA ARG A 114 39.95 -9.93 52.15
C ARG A 114 39.93 -11.22 52.98
N GLY A 115 40.96 -12.05 52.77
CA GLY A 115 41.53 -13.07 53.67
C GLY A 115 42.04 -14.25 52.84
N GLY A 116 43.27 -14.76 52.88
CA GLY A 116 44.42 -14.63 53.76
C GLY A 116 45.06 -16.02 53.89
N GLY A 117 46.34 -16.20 53.52
CA GLY A 117 47.11 -17.47 53.61
C GLY A 117 47.95 -17.71 52.34
N ARG A 118 49.22 -17.30 52.23
CA ARG A 118 50.50 -17.75 52.84
C ARG A 118 51.07 -19.02 52.18
N ASP A 119 52.29 -18.86 51.65
CA ASP A 119 53.38 -19.81 51.37
C ASP A 119 53.66 -20.37 49.96
N GLY A 120 54.97 -20.34 49.62
CA GLY A 120 55.67 -20.92 48.46
C GLY A 120 55.78 -20.00 47.22
N GLY A 121 56.91 -19.49 46.74
CA GLY A 121 58.33 -19.80 46.95
C GLY A 121 59.05 -19.96 45.59
N ARG A 122 60.10 -19.14 45.34
CA ARG A 122 61.13 -19.20 44.26
C ARG A 122 60.69 -18.80 42.83
N GLY A 123 61.44 -18.00 42.04
CA GLY A 123 62.71 -17.30 42.22
C GLY A 123 63.26 -16.75 40.87
N GLY A 124 64.28 -15.85 40.93
CA GLY A 124 65.20 -15.44 39.83
C GLY A 124 64.80 -14.16 39.06
N ARG A 125 65.42 -12.97 39.26
CA ARG A 125 66.74 -12.45 38.81
C ARG A 125 66.83 -12.28 37.27
N GLY A 126 67.28 -11.17 36.68
CA GLY A 126 67.99 -9.97 37.17
C GLY A 126 67.97 -8.83 36.11
N ASP A 127 68.31 -7.61 36.54
CA ASP A 127 69.44 -6.76 36.08
C ASP A 127 69.29 -6.14 34.67
N GLY A 128 69.44 -4.84 34.41
CA GLY A 128 69.82 -3.68 35.23
C GLY A 128 70.14 -2.46 34.33
N LYS A 129 70.26 -1.27 34.96
CA LYS A 129 70.98 -0.04 34.52
C LYS A 129 70.39 0.76 33.33
N ALA A 130 70.38 2.10 33.27
CA ALA A 130 71.06 3.16 34.04
C ALA A 130 70.46 4.58 33.79
N THR A 131 70.55 5.42 34.84
CA THR A 131 70.95 6.86 34.91
C THR A 131 70.11 8.01 34.29
N ALA A 132 69.29 8.69 35.12
CA ALA A 132 69.47 10.03 35.76
C ALA A 132 70.10 11.23 34.96
N PRO A 133 69.95 12.53 35.39
CA PRO A 133 68.92 13.20 36.24
C PRO A 133 68.57 14.69 35.88
N VAL A 134 67.50 15.24 36.53
CA VAL A 134 67.36 16.62 37.11
C VAL A 134 67.35 17.83 36.12
N GLN A 135 66.38 18.76 36.13
CA GLN A 135 66.32 19.87 37.11
C GLN A 135 64.99 20.68 37.04
N MET A 136 64.57 21.14 38.22
CA MET A 136 63.38 21.94 38.52
C MET A 136 63.77 23.44 38.62
N ARG A 137 62.92 24.38 38.17
CA ARG A 137 62.83 25.79 38.63
C ARG A 137 61.55 26.45 38.08
N SER A 138 60.58 26.76 38.94
CA SER A 138 60.25 28.11 39.46
C SER A 138 59.29 28.89 38.52
N ILE A 139 57.97 28.91 38.78
CA ILE A 139 57.20 29.86 39.61
C ILE A 139 56.79 31.16 38.87
N LYS A 140 55.47 31.35 38.81
CA LYS A 140 54.67 32.59 38.64
C LYS A 140 54.81 33.39 37.34
N ASP A 141 53.77 33.28 36.53
CA ASP A 141 52.90 34.41 36.15
C ASP A 141 51.50 33.89 35.81
N ARG A 142 50.52 34.10 36.71
CA ARG A 142 49.44 35.09 36.54
C ARG A 142 48.71 34.95 35.20
N ALA A 143 47.70 34.09 35.17
CA ALA A 143 46.30 34.48 35.36
C ALA A 143 45.70 35.17 34.13
N ARG A 144 45.16 34.36 33.21
CA ARG A 144 43.96 34.63 32.39
C ARG A 144 43.72 33.43 31.47
N GLN A 145 43.01 32.43 31.98
CA GLN A 145 42.27 31.47 31.16
C GLN A 145 41.39 30.64 32.10
N GLN A 146 40.14 31.07 32.27
CA GLN A 146 39.07 30.20 32.72
C GLN A 146 38.72 29.26 31.56
N PRO A 147 38.79 27.93 31.70
CA PRO A 147 38.08 27.03 30.81
C PRO A 147 36.65 26.90 31.35
N GLN A 148 35.67 27.50 30.65
CA GLN A 148 34.25 27.15 30.80
C GLN A 148 34.01 25.72 30.27
N GLY A 149 34.53 24.72 30.97
CA GLY A 149 34.12 23.33 30.80
C GLY A 149 32.82 23.09 31.54
N LYS A 150 31.67 23.52 31.01
CA LYS A 150 30.35 23.24 31.61
C LYS A 150 29.14 23.47 30.68
N LYS A 151 29.20 23.17 29.38
CA LYS A 151 28.00 23.17 28.50
C LYS A 151 28.03 22.10 27.37
N LYS A 152 28.51 20.89 27.64
CA LYS A 152 28.54 19.81 26.62
C LYS A 152 28.04 18.43 27.08
N TRP A 153 27.21 18.39 28.12
CA TRP A 153 26.59 17.12 28.60
C TRP A 153 25.05 17.10 28.59
N ASN A 154 24.39 18.20 28.19
CA ASN A 154 22.93 18.27 28.12
C ASN A 154 22.35 18.06 26.71
N ALA A 155 23.17 17.86 25.68
CA ALA A 155 22.72 17.59 24.31
C ALA A 155 22.53 16.09 24.01
N LEU A 156 23.03 15.19 24.86
CA LEU A 156 23.02 13.74 24.62
C LEU A 156 21.91 12.98 25.37
N ARG A 157 21.01 13.68 26.09
CA ARG A 157 19.93 13.07 26.88
C ARG A 157 18.51 13.38 26.40
N LYS A 158 18.36 14.11 25.29
CA LYS A 158 17.04 14.42 24.71
C LYS A 158 16.66 13.53 23.52
N ASN A 159 17.53 12.63 23.06
CA ASN A 159 17.25 11.78 21.89
C ASN A 159 16.93 10.31 22.22
N ASP A 160 17.10 9.86 23.47
CA ASP A 160 16.92 8.44 23.86
C ASP A 160 15.55 8.12 24.48
N ARG A 161 14.52 8.91 24.20
CA ARG A 161 13.14 8.66 24.71
C ARG A 161 12.09 8.48 23.62
N ARG A 162 12.47 8.04 22.42
CA ARG A 162 11.54 7.70 21.34
C ARG A 162 11.80 6.43 20.47
N PRO A 163 12.63 5.43 20.84
CA PRO A 163 12.66 4.19 20.03
C PRO A 163 11.53 3.18 20.32
N TRP A 164 10.87 3.25 21.48
CA TRP A 164 9.93 2.20 21.92
C TRP A 164 8.46 2.44 21.53
N HIS A 165 8.08 3.68 21.21
CA HIS A 165 6.70 4.00 20.80
C HIS A 165 6.44 3.86 19.30
N ARG A 166 7.48 3.83 18.46
CA ARG A 166 7.30 3.71 17.01
C ARG A 166 7.06 2.26 16.55
N ARG A 167 7.37 1.28 17.40
CA ARG A 167 7.19 -0.15 17.10
C ARG A 167 5.72 -0.62 17.21
N TYR A 168 4.86 0.20 17.81
CA TYR A 168 3.45 -0.10 18.09
C TYR A 168 2.45 0.74 17.26
N GLN A 169 2.92 1.44 16.22
CA GLN A 169 2.07 2.16 15.26
C GLN A 169 2.12 1.52 13.87
N ARG A 170 2.20 0.19 13.79
CA ARG A 170 1.65 -0.49 12.62
C ARG A 170 0.15 -0.58 12.89
N SER A 171 -0.60 0.42 12.43
CA SER A 171 -2.05 0.26 12.32
C SER A 171 -2.30 -1.00 11.51
N ASP A 172 -3.20 -1.85 11.98
CA ASP A 172 -3.63 -3.00 11.19
C ASP A 172 -4.14 -2.47 9.85
N ARG A 173 -3.63 -3.06 8.76
CA ARG A 173 -4.08 -2.69 7.42
C ARG A 173 -5.50 -3.21 7.24
N GLN A 174 -6.33 -2.42 6.57
CA GLN A 174 -7.67 -2.83 6.19
C GLN A 174 -7.60 -3.82 5.04
N ALA A 175 -8.49 -4.80 5.03
CA ALA A 175 -8.64 -5.73 3.92
C ALA A 175 -9.05 -4.98 2.65
N SER A 176 -8.68 -5.50 1.47
CA SER A 176 -9.09 -4.93 0.18
C SER A 176 -10.57 -5.18 -0.12
N VAL A 177 -11.14 -6.23 0.48
CA VAL A 177 -12.56 -6.58 0.41
C VAL A 177 -13.05 -7.07 1.78
N LYS A 178 -14.30 -6.76 2.12
CA LYS A 178 -14.94 -7.23 3.35
C LYS A 178 -15.41 -8.68 3.17
N ILE A 179 -14.78 -9.59 3.92
CA ILE A 179 -15.15 -11.01 3.91
C ILE A 179 -16.52 -11.19 4.58
N GLN A 180 -17.45 -11.81 3.87
CA GLN A 180 -18.80 -12.10 4.37
C GLN A 180 -18.85 -13.48 5.05
N ALA A 181 -19.92 -13.73 5.82
CA ALA A 181 -20.06 -14.94 6.64
C ALA A 181 -20.32 -16.23 5.83
N ASP A 182 -20.82 -16.08 4.61
CA ASP A 182 -21.14 -17.15 3.65
C ASP A 182 -19.98 -17.48 2.71
N TRP A 183 -18.86 -16.76 2.79
CA TRP A 183 -17.65 -17.06 2.04
C TRP A 183 -16.96 -18.31 2.57
N GLN A 184 -16.72 -19.29 1.70
CA GLN A 184 -16.04 -20.53 2.06
C GLN A 184 -14.54 -20.43 1.74
N VAL A 185 -13.69 -20.61 2.75
CA VAL A 185 -12.24 -20.74 2.53
C VAL A 185 -11.96 -22.09 1.87
N LEU A 186 -11.38 -22.07 0.66
CA LEU A 186 -10.94 -23.25 -0.05
C LEU A 186 -9.50 -23.62 0.31
N GLU A 187 -8.60 -22.64 0.23
CA GLU A 187 -7.16 -22.84 0.48
C GLU A 187 -6.53 -21.60 1.11
N GLU A 188 -5.51 -21.82 1.94
CA GLU A 188 -4.64 -20.79 2.50
C GLU A 188 -3.19 -21.08 2.11
N LEU A 189 -2.63 -20.24 1.23
CA LEU A 189 -1.29 -20.38 0.69
C LEU A 189 -0.32 -19.44 1.42
N ASP A 190 0.66 -20.00 2.12
CA ASP A 190 1.73 -19.23 2.75
C ASP A 190 2.66 -18.63 1.68
N LEU A 191 2.91 -17.31 1.72
CA LEU A 191 3.72 -16.64 0.70
C LEU A 191 5.16 -17.19 0.59
N PRO A 192 5.87 -17.50 1.70
CA PRO A 192 7.13 -18.24 1.63
C PRO A 192 7.05 -19.57 0.88
N ALA A 193 5.95 -20.31 0.98
CA ALA A 193 5.78 -21.56 0.23
C ALA A 193 5.68 -21.31 -1.28
N LEU A 194 4.98 -20.24 -1.68
CA LEU A 194 4.87 -19.85 -3.09
C LEU A 194 6.24 -19.59 -3.76
N THR A 195 7.25 -19.13 -3.01
CA THR A 195 8.60 -18.90 -3.56
C THR A 195 9.31 -20.17 -4.02
N LYS A 196 8.84 -21.34 -3.60
CA LYS A 196 9.40 -22.65 -3.97
C LYS A 196 8.72 -23.29 -5.18
N LEU A 197 7.57 -22.75 -5.60
CA LEU A 197 6.87 -23.24 -6.78
C LEU A 197 7.72 -23.00 -8.03
N THR A 198 7.68 -23.95 -8.95
CA THR A 198 8.41 -23.84 -10.22
C THR A 198 7.69 -24.64 -11.27
N THR A 199 7.64 -24.11 -12.48
CA THR A 199 7.12 -24.82 -13.65
C THR A 199 7.97 -24.51 -14.88
N ALA A 200 7.75 -25.25 -15.98
CA ALA A 200 8.35 -24.93 -17.25
C ALA A 200 7.84 -23.57 -17.75
N VAL A 201 8.73 -22.78 -18.37
CA VAL A 201 8.34 -21.53 -19.02
C VAL A 201 7.41 -21.87 -20.18
N PRO A 202 6.22 -21.26 -20.29
CA PRO A 202 5.25 -21.60 -21.32
C PRO A 202 5.76 -21.25 -22.72
N THR A 203 5.29 -22.01 -23.71
CA THR A 203 5.41 -21.60 -25.11
C THR A 203 4.41 -20.49 -25.38
N VAL A 204 4.85 -19.45 -26.10
CA VAL A 204 4.07 -18.23 -26.33
C VAL A 204 3.71 -18.13 -27.81
N THR A 205 2.43 -17.91 -28.08
CA THR A 205 1.92 -17.62 -29.42
C THR A 205 1.08 -16.36 -29.38
N ASP A 206 1.38 -15.39 -30.24
CA ASP A 206 0.57 -14.20 -30.39
C ASP A 206 -0.70 -14.53 -31.15
N LEU A 207 -1.82 -13.97 -30.71
CA LEU A 207 -3.14 -14.15 -31.31
C LEU A 207 -3.55 -12.90 -32.10
N GLN A 208 -3.39 -11.72 -31.51
CA GLN A 208 -3.82 -10.46 -32.11
C GLN A 208 -3.03 -9.27 -31.56
N TRP A 209 -2.88 -8.24 -32.41
CA TRP A 209 -2.29 -6.95 -32.06
C TRP A 209 -3.28 -5.83 -32.34
N CYS A 210 -3.48 -4.96 -31.36
CA CYS A 210 -4.40 -3.83 -31.43
C CYS A 210 -3.70 -2.53 -30.98
N GLY A 211 -4.16 -1.39 -31.48
CA GLY A 211 -3.67 -0.06 -31.07
C GLY A 211 -2.46 0.43 -31.89
N PHE A 212 -1.60 1.22 -31.26
CA PHE A 212 -0.43 1.81 -31.92
C PHE A 212 0.67 2.13 -30.91
N LEU A 213 1.90 2.27 -31.40
CA LEU A 213 3.05 2.70 -30.62
C LEU A 213 3.73 3.90 -31.26
N ASP A 214 4.00 4.92 -30.46
CA ASP A 214 4.84 6.05 -30.84
C ASP A 214 6.32 5.77 -30.51
N GLN A 215 7.23 6.39 -31.26
CA GLN A 215 8.68 6.18 -31.12
C GLN A 215 9.24 6.89 -29.88
N TYR A 216 10.13 6.22 -29.14
CA TYR A 216 10.88 6.78 -28.02
C TYR A 216 11.77 7.96 -28.44
N ASP A 217 11.77 9.01 -27.64
CA ASP A 217 12.69 10.14 -27.75
C ASP A 217 14.00 9.85 -27.00
N GLU A 218 15.05 9.50 -27.76
CA GLU A 218 16.39 9.23 -27.24
C GLU A 218 17.01 10.42 -26.49
N SER A 219 16.49 11.65 -26.66
CA SER A 219 16.97 12.81 -25.89
C SER A 219 16.85 12.60 -24.38
N TYR A 220 15.88 11.80 -23.93
CA TYR A 220 15.68 11.47 -22.51
C TYR A 220 16.81 10.61 -21.91
N ASP A 221 17.53 9.83 -22.73
CA ASP A 221 18.67 9.04 -22.26
C ASP A 221 19.87 9.92 -21.86
N THR A 222 19.88 11.20 -22.28
CA THR A 222 20.95 12.16 -21.96
C THR A 222 20.66 13.04 -20.74
N LEU A 223 19.49 12.88 -20.12
CA LEU A 223 19.11 13.63 -18.92
C LEU A 223 20.02 13.28 -17.73
N THR A 224 20.31 14.31 -16.92
CA THR A 224 21.10 14.17 -15.69
C THR A 224 20.41 14.92 -14.57
N SER A 225 20.77 14.61 -13.32
CA SER A 225 20.19 15.29 -12.15
C SER A 225 20.42 16.82 -12.14
N ARG A 226 21.44 17.28 -12.89
CA ARG A 226 21.79 18.70 -13.06
C ARG A 226 21.05 19.39 -14.21
N ASN A 227 20.58 18.62 -15.19
CA ASN A 227 19.80 19.12 -16.31
C ASN A 227 18.49 18.31 -16.43
N PRO A 228 17.58 18.43 -15.45
CA PRO A 228 16.34 17.68 -15.45
C PRO A 228 15.32 18.32 -16.41
N LYS A 229 14.35 17.53 -16.87
CA LYS A 229 13.24 18.01 -17.70
C LYS A 229 11.95 18.04 -16.89
N ARG A 230 11.18 19.12 -16.96
CA ARG A 230 9.88 19.21 -16.27
C ARG A 230 8.93 18.14 -16.79
N LEU A 231 8.24 17.43 -15.89
CA LEU A 231 7.15 16.53 -16.26
C LEU A 231 5.91 17.38 -16.59
N ARG A 232 5.34 17.15 -17.76
CA ARG A 232 4.15 17.83 -18.30
C ARG A 232 2.95 16.93 -18.07
N ARG A 233 1.79 17.55 -17.91
CA ARG A 233 0.52 16.84 -17.87
C ARG A 233 0.06 16.56 -19.30
N HIS A 234 -0.39 15.34 -19.54
CA HIS A 234 -0.95 14.89 -20.80
C HIS A 234 -2.47 14.69 -20.63
N GLU A 235 -3.19 15.80 -20.44
CA GLU A 235 -4.63 15.79 -20.12
C GLU A 235 -5.51 15.34 -21.31
N ASN A 236 -4.97 15.39 -22.52
CA ASN A 236 -5.65 14.93 -23.74
C ASN A 236 -5.35 13.46 -24.08
N LYS A 237 -4.72 12.71 -23.16
CA LYS A 237 -4.38 11.30 -23.35
C LYS A 237 -5.19 10.42 -22.42
N GLU A 238 -5.96 9.51 -23.00
CA GLU A 238 -6.79 8.57 -22.26
C GLU A 238 -6.07 7.24 -22.01
N PHE A 239 -6.28 6.69 -20.82
CA PHE A 239 -5.72 5.41 -20.36
C PHE A 239 -6.87 4.51 -19.96
N TYR A 240 -6.89 3.30 -20.51
CA TYR A 240 -7.99 2.35 -20.32
C TYR A 240 -7.56 1.27 -19.34
N PHE A 241 -8.32 1.13 -18.27
CA PHE A 241 -8.12 0.11 -17.24
C PHE A 241 -9.18 -0.99 -17.32
N VAL A 242 -9.59 -1.38 -18.53
CA VAL A 242 -10.66 -2.37 -18.76
C VAL A 242 -10.28 -3.75 -18.20
N THR A 243 -11.18 -4.41 -17.46
CA THR A 243 -10.98 -5.77 -16.93
C THR A 243 -11.07 -6.83 -18.05
N THR A 244 -11.05 -8.12 -17.69
CA THR A 244 -10.99 -9.23 -18.66
C THR A 244 -12.35 -9.48 -19.32
N THR A 245 -13.45 -9.47 -18.56
CA THR A 245 -14.80 -9.72 -19.08
C THR A 245 -15.31 -8.62 -19.98
N ASP A 246 -14.89 -7.38 -19.74
CA ASP A 246 -15.34 -6.20 -20.49
C ASP A 246 -14.50 -5.94 -21.73
N ASP A 247 -13.51 -6.79 -21.99
CA ASP A 247 -12.65 -6.69 -23.16
C ASP A 247 -13.30 -7.38 -24.37
N PRO A 248 -13.71 -6.61 -25.40
CA PRO A 248 -14.43 -7.15 -26.55
C PRO A 248 -13.55 -8.08 -27.41
N VAL A 249 -12.22 -7.99 -27.31
CA VAL A 249 -11.32 -8.90 -28.00
C VAL A 249 -11.22 -10.22 -27.25
N ILE A 250 -11.16 -10.20 -25.91
CA ILE A 250 -11.17 -11.42 -25.10
C ILE A 250 -12.50 -12.16 -25.25
N GLU A 251 -13.63 -11.45 -25.29
CA GLU A 251 -14.95 -12.04 -25.54
C GLU A 251 -14.97 -12.81 -26.89
N ARG A 252 -14.46 -12.18 -27.96
CA ARG A 252 -14.35 -12.82 -29.28
C ARG A 252 -13.42 -14.04 -29.24
N LEU A 253 -12.23 -13.89 -28.65
CA LEU A 253 -11.26 -14.99 -28.53
C LEU A 253 -11.80 -16.16 -27.72
N THR A 254 -12.65 -15.91 -26.73
CA THR A 254 -13.32 -16.95 -25.95
C THR A 254 -14.23 -17.80 -26.83
N THR A 255 -14.98 -17.16 -27.74
CA THR A 255 -15.87 -17.84 -28.69
C THR A 255 -15.08 -18.59 -29.76
N GLU A 256 -14.03 -18.00 -30.30
CA GLU A 256 -13.23 -18.58 -31.39
C GLU A 256 -12.35 -19.75 -30.95
N LEU A 257 -11.85 -19.73 -29.70
CA LEU A 257 -10.85 -20.70 -29.27
C LEU A 257 -11.44 -22.05 -28.86
N GLU A 258 -12.77 -22.23 -28.77
CA GLU A 258 -13.54 -23.48 -28.47
C GLU A 258 -12.92 -24.44 -27.41
N ASN A 259 -11.97 -23.98 -26.60
CA ASN A 259 -11.17 -24.81 -25.72
C ASN A 259 -11.75 -24.78 -24.32
N ALA A 260 -12.51 -25.82 -23.97
CA ALA A 260 -12.88 -26.10 -22.58
C ALA A 260 -11.59 -26.14 -21.74
N GLY A 261 -11.45 -25.22 -20.78
CA GLY A 261 -10.23 -25.09 -19.99
C GLY A 261 -9.19 -24.11 -20.56
N ALA A 262 -9.63 -22.99 -21.14
CA ALA A 262 -8.78 -21.80 -21.25
C ALA A 262 -8.86 -20.95 -19.96
N VAL A 263 -7.84 -20.13 -19.72
CA VAL A 263 -7.85 -19.08 -18.69
C VAL A 263 -7.67 -17.75 -19.38
N PHE A 264 -8.55 -16.80 -19.12
CA PHE A 264 -8.49 -15.44 -19.65
C PHE A 264 -8.14 -14.46 -18.53
N ALA A 265 -7.23 -13.52 -18.81
CA ALA A 265 -6.77 -12.51 -17.85
C ALA A 265 -6.17 -11.28 -18.56
N THR A 266 -5.84 -10.26 -17.80
CA THR A 266 -4.93 -9.16 -18.24
C THR A 266 -3.53 -9.34 -17.65
N ASP A 267 -2.53 -8.68 -18.24
CA ASP A 267 -1.17 -8.66 -17.71
C ASP A 267 -1.07 -8.03 -16.31
N ALA A 268 -1.90 -7.03 -16.01
CA ALA A 268 -2.05 -6.43 -14.69
C ALA A 268 -2.45 -7.50 -13.66
N ILE A 269 -3.45 -8.33 -13.96
CA ILE A 269 -3.92 -9.41 -13.09
C ILE A 269 -2.86 -10.49 -12.92
N LEU A 270 -2.30 -10.98 -14.03
CA LEU A 270 -1.24 -12.00 -13.98
C LEU A 270 -0.01 -11.50 -13.20
N SER A 271 0.38 -10.24 -13.36
CA SER A 271 1.53 -9.69 -12.66
C SER A 271 1.34 -9.63 -11.14
N HIS A 272 0.11 -9.38 -10.65
CA HIS A 272 -0.20 -9.45 -9.23
C HIS A 272 -0.03 -10.86 -8.67
N LEU A 273 -0.54 -11.87 -9.38
CA LEU A 273 -0.36 -13.28 -9.01
C LEU A 273 1.12 -13.67 -9.04
N MET A 274 1.84 -13.34 -10.11
CA MET A 274 3.27 -13.65 -10.29
C MET A 274 4.16 -12.98 -9.23
N ALA A 275 3.82 -11.77 -8.80
CA ALA A 275 4.56 -11.01 -7.80
C ALA A 275 4.00 -11.15 -6.36
N ALA A 276 2.98 -11.98 -6.14
CA ALA A 276 2.29 -12.13 -4.87
C ALA A 276 3.22 -12.31 -3.65
N PRO A 277 4.31 -13.11 -3.71
CA PRO A 277 5.20 -13.31 -2.57
C PRO A 277 5.91 -12.05 -2.06
N ARG A 278 5.94 -10.98 -2.86
CA ARG A 278 6.56 -9.70 -2.51
C ARG A 278 5.56 -8.66 -2.01
N SER A 279 4.27 -8.92 -2.19
CA SER A 279 3.21 -7.98 -1.80
C SER A 279 3.00 -7.95 -0.28
N VAL A 280 2.90 -6.74 0.24
CA VAL A 280 2.64 -6.44 1.65
C VAL A 280 1.27 -5.81 1.80
N PHE A 281 0.85 -4.98 0.85
CA PHE A 281 -0.50 -4.42 0.84
C PHE A 281 -1.51 -5.45 0.32
N PRO A 282 -2.74 -5.41 0.84
CA PRO A 282 -3.81 -6.30 0.39
C PRO A 282 -4.28 -5.90 -1.01
N TRP A 283 -4.71 -6.91 -1.74
CA TRP A 283 -5.32 -6.83 -3.07
C TRP A 283 -6.15 -8.10 -3.25
N ASP A 284 -7.11 -8.05 -4.16
CA ASP A 284 -7.96 -9.18 -4.51
C ASP A 284 -8.13 -9.30 -6.02
N VAL A 285 -8.41 -10.52 -6.48
CA VAL A 285 -8.73 -10.88 -7.87
C VAL A 285 -9.97 -11.76 -7.83
N VAL A 286 -10.97 -11.40 -8.62
CA VAL A 286 -12.20 -12.17 -8.79
C VAL A 286 -11.95 -13.20 -9.90
N ILE A 287 -12.39 -14.43 -9.71
CA ILE A 287 -12.23 -15.49 -10.70
C ILE A 287 -13.58 -16.16 -10.91
N GLN A 288 -14.11 -16.06 -12.13
CA GLN A 288 -15.33 -16.72 -12.54
C GLN A 288 -15.00 -17.99 -13.33
N LYS A 289 -15.54 -19.13 -12.90
CA LYS A 289 -15.43 -20.40 -13.62
C LYS A 289 -16.76 -20.74 -14.29
N VAL A 290 -16.76 -20.83 -15.62
CA VAL A 290 -17.95 -21.18 -16.42
C VAL A 290 -17.57 -22.25 -17.45
N ASN A 291 -18.25 -23.39 -17.42
CA ASN A 291 -18.02 -24.54 -18.30
C ASN A 291 -16.54 -24.97 -18.34
N GLY A 292 -15.86 -24.93 -17.19
CA GLY A 292 -14.42 -25.24 -17.09
C GLY A 292 -13.45 -24.15 -17.55
N THR A 293 -13.92 -23.06 -18.16
CA THR A 293 -13.12 -21.88 -18.54
C THR A 293 -13.05 -20.91 -17.35
N LEU A 294 -11.89 -20.28 -17.15
CA LEU A 294 -11.67 -19.32 -16.07
C LEU A 294 -11.50 -17.91 -16.63
N PHE A 295 -12.22 -16.94 -16.08
CA PHE A 295 -12.04 -15.51 -16.30
C PHE A 295 -11.50 -14.91 -15.01
N MET A 296 -10.38 -14.22 -15.08
CA MET A 296 -9.79 -13.52 -13.93
C MET A 296 -10.02 -12.03 -14.12
N ASP A 297 -10.73 -11.42 -13.17
CA ASP A 297 -11.14 -10.02 -13.19
C ASP A 297 -10.64 -9.27 -11.95
N LYS A 298 -10.62 -7.96 -12.07
CA LYS A 298 -10.48 -7.02 -10.96
C LYS A 298 -11.81 -6.31 -10.76
N ARG A 299 -12.08 -5.82 -9.55
CA ARG A 299 -13.26 -5.00 -9.27
C ARG A 299 -13.02 -3.56 -9.67
N ASP A 300 -14.05 -2.85 -10.11
CA ASP A 300 -13.91 -1.49 -10.63
C ASP A 300 -13.61 -0.47 -9.52
N ASN A 301 -14.29 -0.55 -8.36
CA ASN A 301 -13.96 0.25 -7.17
C ASN A 301 -12.65 -0.11 -6.45
N SER A 302 -11.87 -1.06 -6.96
CA SER A 302 -10.67 -1.52 -6.27
C SER A 302 -9.46 -0.60 -6.49
N GLN A 303 -8.51 -0.65 -5.56
CA GLN A 303 -7.25 0.10 -5.68
C GLN A 303 -6.22 -0.59 -6.61
N PHE A 304 -6.67 -1.50 -7.48
CA PHE A 304 -5.83 -2.46 -8.19
C PHE A 304 -4.88 -1.81 -9.21
N ASP A 305 -5.35 -0.77 -9.90
CA ASP A 305 -4.57 -0.05 -10.91
C ASP A 305 -3.65 1.03 -10.34
N PHE A 306 -3.84 1.40 -9.06
CA PHE A 306 -3.01 2.40 -8.44
C PHE A 306 -1.64 1.87 -8.02
N LEU A 307 -0.60 2.71 -8.17
CA LEU A 307 0.77 2.31 -7.91
C LEU A 307 1.14 2.54 -6.44
N THR A 308 1.46 1.44 -5.74
CA THR A 308 1.93 1.53 -4.36
C THR A 308 3.26 2.28 -4.24
N VAL A 309 3.44 3.01 -3.13
CA VAL A 309 4.65 3.80 -2.85
C VAL A 309 5.26 3.36 -1.52
N ASN A 310 6.53 2.96 -1.56
CA ASN A 310 7.29 2.51 -0.38
C ASN A 310 6.63 1.34 0.38
N GLU A 311 5.84 0.50 -0.31
CA GLU A 311 5.08 -0.63 0.26
C GLU A 311 5.94 -1.60 1.07
N THR A 312 7.14 -1.89 0.55
CA THR A 312 8.07 -2.88 1.14
C THR A 312 9.20 -2.23 1.93
N ALA A 313 9.12 -0.92 2.15
CA ALA A 313 10.07 -0.20 2.98
C ALA A 313 10.00 -0.68 4.44
N TYR A 314 11.11 -0.52 5.17
CA TYR A 314 11.15 -0.85 6.60
C TYR A 314 10.17 0.02 7.41
N ASP A 315 10.08 1.30 7.04
CA ASP A 315 9.15 2.28 7.57
C ASP A 315 8.25 2.71 6.41
N THR A 316 7.04 2.14 6.34
CA THR A 316 6.06 2.46 5.30
C THR A 316 5.46 3.84 5.56
N PRO A 317 4.99 4.58 4.53
CA PRO A 317 4.30 5.85 4.74
C PRO A 317 3.14 5.66 5.74
N ALA A 318 3.17 6.41 6.84
CA ALA A 318 2.13 6.34 7.85
C ALA A 318 0.96 7.25 7.45
N VAL A 319 -0.26 6.79 7.69
CA VAL A 319 -1.45 7.63 7.55
C VAL A 319 -1.35 8.75 8.57
N ASN A 320 -1.35 10.00 8.08
CA ASN A 320 -1.42 11.17 8.93
C ASN A 320 -2.86 11.37 9.42
N GLU A 321 -3.04 11.98 10.60
CA GLU A 321 -4.37 12.34 11.10
C GLU A 321 -5.05 13.40 10.21
N ASP A 322 -4.24 14.18 9.49
CA ASP A 322 -4.68 15.14 8.49
C ASP A 322 -4.96 14.45 7.14
N PRO A 323 -6.22 14.35 6.69
CA PRO A 323 -6.57 13.73 5.41
C PRO A 323 -6.03 14.50 4.18
N GLU A 324 -5.74 15.79 4.34
CA GLU A 324 -5.19 16.63 3.27
C GLU A 324 -3.67 16.49 3.13
N ASN A 325 -3.04 15.68 3.98
CA ASN A 325 -1.60 15.49 3.90
C ASN A 325 -1.21 14.79 2.58
N ILE A 326 -0.46 15.50 1.75
CA ILE A 326 0.05 15.03 0.44
C ILE A 326 0.95 13.78 0.52
N ASN A 327 1.35 13.35 1.72
CA ASN A 327 2.18 12.18 1.94
C ASN A 327 1.41 11.01 2.57
N ASN A 328 0.07 11.10 2.67
CA ASN A 328 -0.74 9.93 3.00
C ASN A 328 -0.61 8.86 1.89
N PRO A 329 -0.69 7.55 2.23
CA PRO A 329 -0.47 6.47 1.27
C PRO A 329 -1.33 6.54 0.01
N ASP A 330 -2.62 6.88 0.16
CA ASP A 330 -3.60 7.10 -0.90
C ASP A 330 -3.17 8.25 -1.82
N ARG A 331 -2.80 9.40 -1.26
CA ARG A 331 -2.32 10.57 -2.02
C ARG A 331 -1.04 10.29 -2.79
N LEU A 332 -0.11 9.56 -2.16
CA LEU A 332 1.13 9.12 -2.82
C LEU A 332 0.86 8.11 -3.94
N SER A 333 -0.12 7.23 -3.75
CA SER A 333 -0.54 6.26 -4.76
C SER A 333 -1.10 6.96 -6.00
N LEU A 334 -2.04 7.89 -5.82
CA LEU A 334 -2.61 8.72 -6.88
C LEU A 334 -1.52 9.52 -7.62
N GLU A 335 -0.63 10.18 -6.87
CA GLU A 335 0.49 10.93 -7.45
C GLU A 335 1.41 10.02 -8.28
N ALA A 336 1.75 8.83 -7.77
CA ALA A 336 2.61 7.88 -8.48
C ALA A 336 1.98 7.39 -9.79
N THR A 337 0.67 7.09 -9.79
CA THR A 337 -0.07 6.69 -10.98
C THR A 337 -0.07 7.79 -12.03
N MET A 338 -0.39 9.04 -11.64
CA MET A 338 -0.35 10.20 -12.54
C MET A 338 1.06 10.45 -13.09
N ILE A 339 2.10 10.32 -12.26
CA ILE A 339 3.49 10.44 -12.73
C ILE A 339 3.79 9.40 -13.81
N ASN A 340 3.36 8.15 -13.59
CA ASN A 340 3.63 7.05 -14.49
C ASN A 340 2.93 7.22 -15.85
N GLN A 341 1.66 7.61 -15.84
CA GLN A 341 0.88 7.97 -17.03
C GLN A 341 1.53 9.12 -17.82
N ASN A 342 1.82 10.24 -17.15
CA ASN A 342 2.43 11.40 -17.80
C ASN A 342 3.82 11.08 -18.36
N PHE A 343 4.63 10.32 -17.61
CA PHE A 343 5.95 9.93 -18.05
C PHE A 343 5.91 9.01 -19.27
N SER A 344 5.01 8.03 -19.32
CA SER A 344 4.94 7.07 -20.43
C SER A 344 4.65 7.75 -21.76
N GLN A 345 3.88 8.84 -21.76
CA GLN A 345 3.57 9.62 -22.97
C GLN A 345 4.63 10.69 -23.27
N GLN A 346 5.16 11.34 -22.24
CA GLN A 346 6.10 12.45 -22.41
C GLN A 346 7.44 12.04 -23.05
N ILE A 347 7.85 10.78 -22.89
CA ILE A 347 9.11 10.25 -23.44
C ILE A 347 9.01 9.82 -24.91
N LEU A 348 7.86 10.01 -25.55
CA LEU A 348 7.61 9.64 -26.94
C LEU A 348 7.74 10.85 -27.85
N LYS A 349 8.03 10.61 -29.13
CA LYS A 349 8.12 11.61 -30.18
C LYS A 349 6.75 11.85 -30.79
N ASP A 350 6.39 13.12 -30.95
CA ASP A 350 5.20 13.51 -31.70
C ASP A 350 5.35 13.14 -33.19
N GLY A 351 4.35 12.47 -33.76
CA GLY A 351 4.26 12.18 -35.20
C GLY A 351 5.06 10.96 -35.70
N ALA A 352 5.68 10.18 -34.83
CA ALA A 352 6.45 8.98 -35.18
C ALA A 352 5.72 7.69 -34.76
N ARG A 353 4.53 7.47 -35.34
CA ARG A 353 3.59 6.40 -34.96
C ARG A 353 3.72 5.15 -35.82
N THR A 354 3.54 3.99 -35.20
CA THR A 354 3.34 2.69 -35.86
C THR A 354 2.02 2.09 -35.40
N THR A 355 1.09 1.86 -36.33
CA THR A 355 -0.22 1.23 -36.07
C THR A 355 -0.17 -0.28 -36.28
N PHE A 356 -0.96 -1.03 -35.53
CA PHE A 356 -1.06 -2.49 -35.67
C PHE A 356 -2.30 -2.92 -36.44
N ASP A 357 -2.51 -4.24 -36.54
CA ASP A 357 -3.52 -4.87 -37.39
C ASP A 357 -4.94 -4.38 -37.07
N MET A 358 -5.23 -4.14 -35.79
CA MET A 358 -6.50 -3.61 -35.32
C MET A 358 -6.32 -2.25 -34.61
N PRO A 359 -7.35 -1.38 -34.60
CA PRO A 359 -7.34 -0.16 -33.80
C PRO A 359 -7.35 -0.46 -32.30
N ASN A 360 -7.24 0.58 -31.46
CA ASN A 360 -7.48 0.44 -30.03
C ASN A 360 -8.93 -0.07 -29.81
N PRO A 361 -9.14 -1.21 -29.14
CA PRO A 361 -10.48 -1.78 -28.97
C PRO A 361 -11.35 -1.02 -27.97
N PHE A 362 -10.78 -0.07 -27.23
CA PHE A 362 -11.46 0.68 -26.15
C PHE A 362 -11.67 2.16 -26.48
N PHE A 363 -11.25 2.63 -27.66
CA PHE A 363 -11.44 4.03 -28.04
C PHE A 363 -12.42 4.12 -29.21
N GLY A 364 -13.52 4.83 -29.00
CA GLY A 364 -14.57 5.03 -30.00
C GLY A 364 -14.29 6.20 -30.94
N ASP A 365 -14.85 6.14 -32.15
CA ASP A 365 -14.81 7.26 -33.11
C ASP A 365 -15.59 8.50 -32.60
N GLU A 366 -16.57 8.30 -31.71
CA GLU A 366 -17.38 9.37 -31.10
C GLU A 366 -16.60 10.14 -30.02
N GLU A 367 -15.86 9.44 -29.15
CA GLU A 367 -15.01 10.03 -28.09
C GLU A 367 -13.92 10.96 -28.67
N GLY A 368 -13.35 10.58 -29.82
CA GLY A 368 -12.37 11.39 -30.52
C GLY A 368 -12.92 12.64 -31.21
N ALA A 369 -14.23 12.67 -31.50
CA ALA A 369 -14.87 13.75 -32.23
C ALA A 369 -15.37 14.89 -31.33
N GLU A 370 -15.80 14.60 -30.10
CA GLU A 370 -16.43 15.59 -29.22
C GLU A 370 -15.45 16.27 -28.23
N GLY A 371 -14.39 15.58 -27.79
CA GLY A 371 -13.52 16.08 -26.71
C GLY A 371 -12.13 16.58 -27.11
N GLY A 372 -11.66 16.29 -28.34
CA GLY A 372 -10.25 16.49 -28.72
C GLY A 372 -9.27 15.57 -27.97
N SER A 373 -9.79 14.60 -27.23
CA SER A 373 -9.07 13.51 -26.60
C SER A 373 -8.45 12.57 -27.62
N GLN A 374 -7.35 11.94 -27.23
CA GLN A 374 -6.70 10.90 -28.01
C GLN A 374 -6.33 9.73 -27.11
N PRO A 375 -6.36 8.50 -27.62
CA PRO A 375 -5.79 7.38 -26.89
C PRO A 375 -4.31 7.64 -26.61
N SER A 376 -3.87 7.21 -25.43
CA SER A 376 -2.45 7.08 -25.11
C SER A 376 -1.76 6.10 -26.07
N SER A 377 -0.44 6.26 -26.24
CA SER A 377 0.36 5.32 -27.03
C SER A 377 0.49 3.99 -26.31
N VAL A 378 -0.39 3.05 -26.65
CA VAL A 378 -0.40 1.67 -26.16
C VAL A 378 -0.75 0.73 -27.30
N ALA A 379 -0.02 -0.38 -27.37
CA ALA A 379 -0.42 -1.53 -28.18
C ALA A 379 -0.79 -2.69 -27.26
N TYR A 380 -1.98 -3.24 -27.51
CA TYR A 380 -2.48 -4.43 -26.84
C TYR A 380 -2.11 -5.65 -27.66
N ARG A 381 -1.39 -6.57 -27.03
CA ARG A 381 -0.94 -7.83 -27.62
C ARG A 381 -1.63 -8.97 -26.88
N TYR A 382 -2.53 -9.66 -27.56
CA TYR A 382 -3.24 -10.83 -27.02
C TYR A 382 -2.37 -12.06 -27.25
N ARG A 383 -1.96 -12.72 -26.17
CA ARG A 383 -0.98 -13.81 -26.22
C ARG A 383 -1.51 -15.03 -25.52
N ARG A 384 -1.27 -16.20 -26.12
CA ARG A 384 -1.52 -17.50 -25.51
C ARG A 384 -0.23 -18.07 -24.96
N PHE A 385 -0.26 -18.47 -23.70
CA PHE A 385 0.80 -19.12 -22.94
C PHE A 385 0.38 -20.57 -22.65
N SER A 386 1.10 -21.54 -23.19
CA SER A 386 0.81 -22.96 -22.97
C SER A 386 1.70 -23.54 -21.86
N LEU A 387 1.09 -23.91 -20.73
CA LEU A 387 1.71 -24.48 -19.53
C LEU A 387 1.53 -26.00 -19.46
N GLY A 388 1.62 -26.66 -20.60
CA GLY A 388 1.35 -28.09 -20.77
C GLY A 388 0.19 -28.34 -21.74
N PRO A 389 -0.17 -29.61 -21.99
CA PRO A 389 -1.17 -29.96 -23.00
C PRO A 389 -2.59 -29.45 -22.69
N GLU A 390 -2.91 -29.26 -21.40
CA GLU A 390 -4.29 -28.95 -20.95
C GLU A 390 -4.45 -27.55 -20.35
N LEU A 391 -3.37 -26.79 -20.15
CA LEU A 391 -3.42 -25.47 -19.51
C LEU A 391 -2.93 -24.39 -20.47
N ASN A 392 -3.89 -23.66 -21.04
CA ASN A 392 -3.63 -22.51 -21.88
C ASN A 392 -4.15 -21.25 -21.19
N ILE A 393 -3.28 -20.25 -21.04
CA ILE A 393 -3.63 -18.94 -20.51
C ILE A 393 -3.57 -17.95 -21.67
N VAL A 394 -4.65 -17.24 -21.91
CA VAL A 394 -4.74 -16.15 -22.87
C VAL A 394 -4.77 -14.85 -22.08
N ALA A 395 -3.87 -13.92 -22.40
CA ALA A 395 -3.85 -12.63 -21.73
C ALA A 395 -3.63 -11.44 -22.66
N ARG A 396 -4.32 -10.34 -22.38
CA ARG A 396 -4.00 -9.02 -22.94
C ARG A 396 -2.73 -8.50 -22.27
N CYS A 397 -1.72 -8.19 -23.07
CA CYS A 397 -0.47 -7.59 -22.60
C CYS A 397 -0.25 -6.21 -23.25
N GLU A 398 0.48 -5.33 -22.58
CA GLU A 398 0.67 -3.96 -23.03
C GLU A 398 2.13 -3.64 -23.41
N LEU A 399 2.30 -2.85 -24.47
CA LEU A 399 3.55 -2.21 -24.86
C LEU A 399 3.32 -0.70 -24.94
N HIS A 400 4.34 0.10 -24.60
CA HIS A 400 4.18 1.56 -24.44
C HIS A 400 4.92 2.38 -25.49
N GLY A 401 5.86 1.78 -26.24
CA GLY A 401 6.47 2.46 -27.37
C GLY A 401 7.47 1.62 -28.15
N ILE A 402 8.10 2.26 -29.14
CA ILE A 402 9.10 1.66 -30.02
C ILE A 402 10.44 2.37 -29.88
N VAL A 403 11.52 1.61 -29.77
CA VAL A 403 12.90 2.11 -29.87
C VAL A 403 13.48 1.67 -31.22
N GLN A 404 13.94 2.62 -32.02
CA GLN A 404 14.64 2.35 -33.28
C GLN A 404 16.14 2.36 -33.02
N LYS A 405 16.78 1.18 -33.02
CA LYS A 405 18.22 1.07 -32.72
C LYS A 405 18.94 0.30 -33.82
N ARG A 406 19.89 0.97 -34.49
CA ARG A 406 20.70 0.38 -35.57
C ARG A 406 19.86 -0.22 -36.71
N GLY A 407 18.70 0.40 -37.00
CA GLY A 407 17.78 -0.07 -38.04
C GLY A 407 16.88 -1.23 -37.62
N GLU A 408 16.98 -1.70 -36.36
CA GLU A 408 16.08 -2.70 -35.79
C GLU A 408 15.05 -2.01 -34.89
N GLN A 409 13.79 -2.42 -35.07
CA GLN A 409 12.68 -2.01 -34.24
C GLN A 409 12.64 -2.87 -32.98
N GLN A 410 12.64 -2.23 -31.81
CA GLN A 410 12.54 -2.90 -30.51
C GLN A 410 11.32 -2.38 -29.76
N TYR A 411 10.55 -3.28 -29.16
CA TYR A 411 9.38 -2.92 -28.37
C TYR A 411 9.78 -2.59 -26.93
N MET A 412 9.13 -1.59 -26.34
CA MET A 412 9.42 -1.21 -24.96
C MET A 412 8.18 -1.07 -24.08
N THR A 413 8.36 -1.39 -22.81
CA THR A 413 7.54 -0.89 -21.70
C THR A 413 8.27 0.26 -21.01
N ALA A 414 7.50 1.16 -20.42
CA ALA A 414 8.00 2.35 -19.74
C ALA A 414 7.27 2.55 -18.40
N TYR A 415 8.04 2.74 -17.34
CA TYR A 415 7.54 2.99 -15.98
C TYR A 415 8.34 4.10 -15.30
N ALA A 416 7.75 4.77 -14.32
CA ALA A 416 8.36 5.85 -13.57
C ALA A 416 8.46 5.51 -12.08
N LEU A 417 9.69 5.47 -11.57
CA LEU A 417 9.94 5.54 -10.14
C LEU A 417 9.78 6.99 -9.68
N ASN A 418 9.14 7.19 -8.53
CA ASN A 418 8.83 8.50 -7.98
C ASN A 418 9.53 8.75 -6.62
N GLU A 419 10.24 9.87 -6.51
CA GLU A 419 10.78 10.40 -5.24
C GLU A 419 9.89 11.55 -4.74
N TRP A 420 9.25 11.35 -3.58
CA TRP A 420 8.44 12.35 -2.89
C TRP A 420 9.30 13.16 -1.90
N ASP A 421 9.56 12.64 -0.70
CA ASP A 421 10.51 13.20 0.26
C ASP A 421 11.50 12.14 0.75
N SER A 422 12.71 12.16 0.20
CA SER A 422 13.82 11.27 0.59
C SER A 422 14.14 11.26 2.08
N LYS A 423 13.93 12.37 2.81
CA LYS A 423 14.21 12.42 4.25
C LYS A 423 13.16 11.68 5.06
N LEU A 424 11.88 11.85 4.70
CA LEU A 424 10.76 11.18 5.37
C LEU A 424 10.71 9.70 4.98
N ALA A 425 11.00 9.37 3.72
CA ALA A 425 11.10 8.00 3.23
C ALA A 425 12.33 7.22 3.77
N GLY A 426 13.25 7.89 4.48
CA GLY A 426 14.51 7.28 4.91
C GLY A 426 15.39 6.81 3.73
N ALA A 427 15.26 7.47 2.58
CA ALA A 427 15.88 7.13 1.32
C ALA A 427 17.02 8.08 0.95
N VAL A 428 17.74 7.73 -0.11
CA VAL A 428 18.83 8.53 -0.66
C VAL A 428 18.25 9.68 -1.50
N ASP A 429 18.80 10.89 -1.39
CA ASP A 429 18.42 12.03 -2.24
C ASP A 429 18.91 11.82 -3.68
N TRP A 430 17.97 11.68 -4.61
CA TRP A 430 18.27 11.37 -6.01
C TRP A 430 19.04 12.48 -6.70
N ARG A 431 18.75 13.76 -6.40
CA ARG A 431 19.47 14.89 -7.03
C ARG A 431 20.97 14.90 -6.70
N GLN A 432 21.35 14.30 -5.59
CA GLN A 432 22.75 14.21 -5.19
C GLN A 432 23.43 12.92 -5.69
N LYS A 433 22.67 11.83 -5.81
CA LYS A 433 23.23 10.48 -5.93
C LYS A 433 22.90 9.76 -7.23
N LEU A 434 21.93 10.21 -8.02
CA LEU A 434 21.54 9.49 -9.24
C LEU A 434 22.66 9.43 -10.28
N ASP A 435 23.43 10.52 -10.45
CA ASP A 435 24.51 10.57 -11.44
C ASP A 435 25.80 9.87 -10.95
N SER A 436 26.06 9.88 -9.64
CA SER A 436 27.30 9.34 -9.07
C SER A 436 27.18 7.93 -8.50
N GLN A 437 25.98 7.53 -8.06
CA GLN A 437 25.69 6.31 -7.31
C GLN A 437 24.35 5.69 -7.75
N ARG A 438 24.11 5.62 -9.07
CA ARG A 438 22.87 5.10 -9.65
C ARG A 438 22.47 3.72 -9.10
N GLY A 439 23.45 2.83 -8.93
CA GLY A 439 23.21 1.50 -8.34
C GLY A 439 22.72 1.54 -6.89
N ALA A 440 23.15 2.53 -6.10
CA ALA A 440 22.67 2.69 -4.71
C ALA A 440 21.24 3.24 -4.64
N VAL A 441 20.88 4.15 -5.56
CA VAL A 441 19.51 4.63 -5.72
C VAL A 441 18.60 3.46 -6.09
N LEU A 442 18.96 2.72 -7.14
CA LEU A 442 18.19 1.55 -7.57
C LEU A 442 18.07 0.48 -6.47
N ALA A 443 19.15 0.19 -5.73
CA ALA A 443 19.08 -0.78 -4.63
C ALA A 443 18.14 -0.33 -3.51
N THR A 444 18.06 0.98 -3.24
CA THR A 444 17.10 1.55 -2.29
C THR A 444 15.66 1.37 -2.79
N GLU A 445 15.42 1.64 -4.08
CA GLU A 445 14.11 1.46 -4.70
C GLU A 445 13.69 -0.01 -4.78
N LEU A 446 14.62 -0.91 -5.07
CA LEU A 446 14.36 -2.36 -5.06
C LEU A 446 13.95 -2.87 -3.69
N LYS A 447 14.51 -2.29 -2.62
CA LYS A 447 14.13 -2.63 -1.26
C LYS A 447 12.77 -2.05 -0.87
N ASN A 448 12.49 -0.82 -1.28
CA ASN A 448 11.32 -0.08 -0.82
C ASN A 448 10.06 -0.35 -1.67
N ASN A 449 10.23 -0.70 -2.94
CA ASN A 449 9.18 -0.89 -3.94
C ASN A 449 9.28 -2.27 -4.62
N ALA A 450 9.62 -3.32 -3.87
CA ALA A 450 9.93 -4.65 -4.39
C ALA A 450 8.75 -5.30 -5.14
N ALA A 451 7.53 -5.15 -4.63
CA ALA A 451 6.31 -5.66 -5.28
C ALA A 451 6.02 -4.93 -6.59
N LYS A 452 6.01 -3.59 -6.56
CA LYS A 452 5.81 -2.74 -7.75
C LYS A 452 6.80 -3.04 -8.87
N LEU A 453 8.11 -3.11 -8.55
CA LEU A 453 9.14 -3.42 -9.54
C LEU A 453 9.03 -4.86 -10.07
N ALA A 454 8.61 -5.81 -9.25
CA ALA A 454 8.35 -7.18 -9.71
C ALA A 454 7.16 -7.25 -10.68
N LYS A 455 6.05 -6.56 -10.38
CA LYS A 455 4.88 -6.46 -11.29
C LYS A 455 5.27 -5.89 -12.65
N TRP A 456 5.94 -4.75 -12.69
CA TRP A 456 6.40 -4.13 -13.94
C TRP A 456 7.35 -5.02 -14.74
N THR A 457 8.24 -5.73 -14.05
CA THR A 457 9.16 -6.68 -14.70
C THR A 457 8.39 -7.87 -15.28
N ALA A 458 7.42 -8.41 -14.55
CA ALA A 458 6.56 -9.49 -15.02
C ALA A 458 5.75 -9.07 -16.24
N GLN A 459 5.07 -7.92 -16.20
CA GLN A 459 4.35 -7.32 -17.34
C GLN A 459 5.25 -7.18 -18.57
N SER A 460 6.46 -6.64 -18.39
CA SER A 460 7.42 -6.47 -19.48
C SER A 460 7.85 -7.80 -20.11
N ILE A 461 7.99 -8.86 -19.31
CA ILE A 461 8.35 -10.20 -19.79
C ILE A 461 7.19 -10.83 -20.55
N ILE A 462 5.98 -10.80 -20.00
CA ILE A 462 4.81 -11.44 -20.62
C ILE A 462 4.32 -10.68 -21.86
N ALA A 463 4.47 -9.35 -21.91
CA ALA A 463 4.28 -8.55 -23.12
C ALA A 463 5.29 -8.86 -24.23
N GLY A 464 6.44 -9.46 -23.86
CA GLY A 464 7.53 -9.73 -24.80
C GLY A 464 8.23 -8.45 -25.24
N ALA A 465 8.41 -7.51 -24.30
CA ALA A 465 9.17 -6.29 -24.56
C ALA A 465 10.67 -6.60 -24.67
N ASP A 466 11.34 -5.97 -25.64
CA ASP A 466 12.79 -6.03 -25.76
C ASP A 466 13.46 -5.12 -24.71
N GLN A 467 12.76 -4.04 -24.36
CA GLN A 467 13.23 -3.03 -23.43
C GLN A 467 12.23 -2.68 -22.34
N MET A 468 12.73 -2.54 -21.11
CA MET A 468 12.03 -1.94 -19.99
C MET A 468 12.74 -0.64 -19.62
N LYS A 469 12.06 0.48 -19.82
CA LYS A 469 12.54 1.83 -19.49
C LYS A 469 12.03 2.24 -18.10
N LEU A 470 12.95 2.68 -17.25
CA LEU A 470 12.65 3.25 -15.94
C LEU A 470 13.01 4.74 -15.91
N GLY A 471 12.03 5.59 -15.65
CA GLY A 471 12.21 7.00 -15.35
C GLY A 471 12.47 7.23 -13.87
N PHE A 472 13.37 8.16 -13.54
CA PHE A 472 13.57 8.66 -12.17
C PHE A 472 12.94 10.04 -12.08
N VAL A 473 11.70 10.09 -11.58
CA VAL A 473 10.91 11.31 -11.43
C VAL A 473 10.91 11.76 -9.97
N SER A 474 11.15 13.04 -9.71
CA SER A 474 11.12 13.60 -8.35
C SER A 474 10.24 14.83 -8.32
N ARG A 475 9.54 15.08 -7.20
CA ARG A 475 8.85 16.36 -6.97
C ARG A 475 9.82 17.52 -7.17
N ALA A 476 9.41 18.60 -7.83
CA ALA A 476 10.21 19.79 -8.02
C ALA A 476 10.61 20.41 -6.67
N THR A 477 9.65 20.44 -5.74
CA THR A 477 9.87 20.76 -4.32
C THR A 477 9.15 19.73 -3.46
N LYS A 478 9.75 19.33 -2.33
CA LYS A 478 9.22 18.24 -1.47
C LYS A 478 7.80 18.49 -0.95
N SER A 479 7.42 19.76 -0.80
CA SER A 479 6.13 20.23 -0.31
C SER A 479 5.06 20.37 -1.39
N ASN A 480 5.38 20.15 -2.67
CA ASN A 480 4.43 20.29 -3.77
C ASN A 480 4.32 18.98 -4.54
N ALA A 481 3.15 18.34 -4.44
CA ALA A 481 2.83 17.08 -5.12
C ALA A 481 2.35 17.23 -6.57
N TYR A 482 2.26 18.47 -7.09
CA TYR A 482 1.70 18.75 -8.41
C TYR A 482 2.74 19.05 -9.49
N ASP A 483 3.99 19.34 -9.10
CA ASP A 483 5.07 19.67 -10.01
C ASP A 483 6.22 18.66 -9.87
N HIS A 484 6.59 18.04 -10.98
CA HIS A 484 7.64 17.01 -11.02
C HIS A 484 8.69 17.29 -12.08
N VAL A 485 9.84 16.67 -11.91
CA VAL A 485 10.95 16.72 -12.86
C VAL A 485 11.51 15.32 -13.09
N VAL A 486 11.79 15.01 -14.36
CA VAL A 486 12.50 13.80 -14.78
C VAL A 486 13.99 14.07 -14.61
N LEU A 487 14.62 13.35 -13.67
CA LEU A 487 16.05 13.49 -13.35
C LEU A 487 16.93 12.63 -14.26
N GLY A 488 16.37 11.57 -14.85
CA GLY A 488 17.08 10.66 -15.74
C GLY A 488 16.23 9.45 -16.10
N THR A 489 16.68 8.72 -17.10
CA THR A 489 16.10 7.43 -17.50
C THR A 489 17.15 6.33 -17.46
N GLN A 490 16.69 5.09 -17.34
CA GLN A 490 17.54 3.91 -17.44
C GLN A 490 16.81 2.81 -18.20
N PHE A 491 17.57 2.09 -19.02
CA PHE A 491 17.08 0.95 -19.80
C PHE A 491 17.57 -0.36 -19.19
N TYR A 492 16.71 -1.37 -19.23
CA TYR A 492 17.04 -2.76 -18.95
C TYR A 492 16.40 -3.69 -19.97
N LYS A 493 17.05 -4.84 -20.22
CA LYS A 493 16.34 -5.99 -20.80
C LYS A 493 15.49 -6.64 -19.70
N PRO A 494 14.19 -6.92 -19.90
CA PRO A 494 13.33 -7.42 -18.84
C PRO A 494 13.85 -8.69 -18.15
N ASN A 495 14.35 -9.66 -18.92
CA ASN A 495 14.92 -10.90 -18.38
C ASN A 495 16.20 -10.68 -17.55
N ASP A 496 17.05 -9.72 -17.92
CA ASP A 496 18.25 -9.41 -17.15
C ASP A 496 17.90 -8.65 -15.87
N PHE A 497 16.92 -7.75 -15.94
CA PHE A 497 16.41 -7.06 -14.75
C PHE A 497 15.73 -8.03 -13.78
N ALA A 498 14.93 -8.99 -14.27
CA ALA A 498 14.33 -10.04 -13.46
C ALA A 498 15.39 -10.80 -12.64
N ARG A 499 16.52 -11.19 -13.28
CA ARG A 499 17.66 -11.80 -12.58
C ARG A 499 18.26 -10.87 -11.53
N GLN A 500 18.44 -9.59 -11.85
CA GLN A 500 18.98 -8.59 -10.92
C GLN A 500 18.10 -8.41 -9.69
N ILE A 501 16.78 -8.47 -9.84
CA ILE A 501 15.82 -8.32 -8.75
C ILE A 501 15.43 -9.65 -8.09
N THR A 502 16.08 -10.76 -8.47
CA THR A 502 15.79 -12.13 -7.98
C THR A 502 14.35 -12.58 -8.25
N LEU A 503 13.78 -12.19 -9.39
CA LEU A 503 12.48 -12.65 -9.88
C LEU A 503 12.69 -13.78 -10.88
N ASP A 504 12.29 -15.00 -10.52
CA ASP A 504 12.43 -16.17 -11.39
C ASP A 504 11.16 -16.38 -12.22
N VAL A 505 11.32 -16.39 -13.55
CA VAL A 505 10.23 -16.62 -14.51
C VAL A 505 9.55 -17.96 -14.31
N ARG A 506 10.30 -19.01 -13.90
CA ARG A 506 9.72 -20.32 -13.61
C ARG A 506 8.86 -20.31 -12.36
N ASN A 507 9.26 -19.51 -11.37
CA ASN A 507 8.49 -19.32 -10.15
C ASN A 507 7.21 -18.50 -10.42
N MET A 508 7.31 -17.41 -11.20
CA MET A 508 6.15 -16.61 -11.61
C MET A 508 5.02 -17.48 -12.19
N TRP A 509 5.36 -18.32 -13.18
CA TRP A 509 4.39 -19.23 -13.79
C TRP A 509 4.00 -20.39 -12.87
N GLY A 510 4.88 -20.81 -11.95
CA GLY A 510 4.58 -21.85 -10.98
C GLY A 510 3.47 -21.42 -10.02
N ILE A 511 3.49 -20.16 -9.60
CA ILE A 511 2.45 -19.57 -8.73
C ILE A 511 1.12 -19.49 -9.47
N VAL A 512 1.11 -18.93 -10.69
CA VAL A 512 -0.11 -18.83 -11.50
C VAL A 512 -0.71 -20.23 -11.76
N LYS A 513 0.15 -21.19 -12.12
CA LYS A 513 -0.26 -22.58 -12.36
C LYS A 513 -0.93 -23.21 -11.14
N GLU A 514 -0.31 -23.08 -9.96
CA GLU A 514 -0.86 -23.66 -8.73
C GLU A 514 -2.25 -23.09 -8.42
N ILE A 515 -2.42 -21.77 -8.49
CA ILE A 515 -3.72 -21.11 -8.23
C ILE A 515 -4.77 -21.59 -9.23
N VAL A 516 -4.44 -21.63 -10.52
CA VAL A 516 -5.36 -22.11 -11.57
C VAL A 516 -5.75 -23.57 -11.34
N GLU A 517 -4.79 -24.45 -11.01
CA GLU A 517 -5.07 -25.87 -10.78
C GLU A 517 -5.93 -26.11 -9.53
N LEU A 518 -5.79 -25.30 -8.49
CA LEU A 518 -6.65 -25.35 -7.31
C LEU A 518 -8.11 -24.99 -7.64
N ILE A 519 -8.32 -23.94 -8.43
CA ILE A 519 -9.67 -23.50 -8.83
C ILE A 519 -10.29 -24.45 -9.85
N ARG A 520 -9.50 -25.01 -10.77
CA ARG A 520 -10.00 -25.99 -11.75
C ARG A 520 -10.62 -27.24 -11.10
N LYS A 521 -10.11 -27.66 -9.94
CA LYS A 521 -10.64 -28.80 -9.17
C LYS A 521 -12.01 -28.55 -8.53
N GLN A 522 -12.40 -27.28 -8.39
CA GLN A 522 -13.70 -26.91 -7.83
C GLN A 522 -14.79 -27.03 -8.89
N GLU A 523 -16.05 -26.99 -8.48
CA GLU A 523 -17.19 -26.86 -9.41
C GLU A 523 -17.20 -25.47 -10.07
N ASP A 524 -18.03 -25.27 -11.09
CA ASP A 524 -18.24 -23.95 -11.69
C ASP A 524 -18.83 -23.00 -10.65
N GLY A 525 -18.38 -21.74 -10.66
CA GLY A 525 -18.70 -20.79 -9.60
C GLY A 525 -17.84 -19.53 -9.61
N LYS A 526 -18.06 -18.66 -8.62
CA LYS A 526 -17.30 -17.42 -8.39
C LYS A 526 -16.31 -17.63 -7.23
N PHE A 527 -15.09 -17.14 -7.41
CA PHE A 527 -14.00 -17.28 -6.45
C PHE A 527 -13.30 -15.95 -6.23
N VAL A 528 -12.69 -15.77 -5.06
CA VAL A 528 -11.89 -14.57 -4.74
C VAL A 528 -10.53 -15.01 -4.24
N VAL A 529 -9.48 -14.57 -4.92
CA VAL A 529 -8.08 -14.73 -4.48
C VAL A 529 -7.67 -13.44 -3.79
N MET A 530 -7.37 -13.50 -2.49
CA MET A 530 -7.14 -12.33 -1.65
C MET A 530 -5.80 -12.39 -0.93
N ARG A 531 -5.03 -11.30 -1.01
CA ARG A 531 -3.83 -11.08 -0.21
C ARG A 531 -4.22 -10.56 1.18
N ASP A 532 -3.89 -11.31 2.23
CA ASP A 532 -4.20 -10.91 3.62
C ASP A 532 -3.48 -9.58 3.99
N PRO A 533 -4.18 -8.60 4.58
CA PRO A 533 -3.61 -7.30 4.91
C PRO A 533 -2.48 -7.32 5.96
N ASN A 534 -2.47 -8.32 6.85
CA ASN A 534 -1.65 -8.33 8.07
C ASN A 534 -0.81 -9.60 8.23
N LYS A 535 -1.22 -10.73 7.64
CA LYS A 535 -0.45 -11.98 7.58
C LYS A 535 0.21 -12.14 6.22
N ALA A 536 1.24 -12.97 6.11
CA ALA A 536 1.94 -13.25 4.84
C ALA A 536 1.31 -14.45 4.11
N VAL A 537 0.00 -14.40 3.87
CA VAL A 537 -0.76 -15.48 3.22
C VAL A 537 -1.65 -14.95 2.10
N LEU A 538 -1.94 -15.82 1.14
CA LEU A 538 -2.92 -15.64 0.08
C LEU A 538 -4.06 -16.63 0.32
N ARG A 539 -5.31 -16.16 0.37
CA ARG A 539 -6.48 -17.02 0.56
C ARG A 539 -7.31 -17.11 -0.70
N ILE A 540 -7.84 -18.29 -0.96
CA ILE A 540 -8.80 -18.54 -2.03
C ILE A 540 -10.15 -18.83 -1.39
N TYR A 541 -11.15 -18.04 -1.74
CA TYR A 541 -12.52 -18.21 -1.28
C TYR A 541 -13.41 -18.67 -2.44
N SER A 542 -14.38 -19.53 -2.15
CA SER A 542 -15.59 -19.68 -2.96
C SER A 542 -16.65 -18.75 -2.40
N VAL A 543 -17.31 -18.01 -3.28
CA VAL A 543 -18.29 -16.98 -2.90
C VAL A 543 -19.60 -17.18 -3.67
N PRO A 544 -20.74 -16.71 -3.16
CA PRO A 544 -21.99 -16.70 -3.90
C PRO A 544 -21.84 -15.99 -5.25
N LEU A 545 -22.59 -16.44 -6.27
CA LEU A 545 -22.53 -15.83 -7.61
C LEU A 545 -22.89 -14.33 -7.58
N SER A 546 -23.83 -13.94 -6.71
CA SER A 546 -24.25 -12.55 -6.51
C SER A 546 -23.22 -11.64 -5.84
N THR A 547 -22.08 -12.18 -5.41
CA THR A 547 -21.03 -11.37 -4.77
C THR A 547 -20.49 -10.34 -5.77
N PHE A 548 -20.52 -9.07 -5.37
CA PHE A 548 -20.15 -7.87 -6.16
C PHE A 548 -21.20 -7.37 -7.17
N GLU A 549 -22.30 -8.10 -7.42
CA GLU A 549 -23.34 -7.61 -8.34
C GLU A 549 -24.05 -6.35 -7.80
N ASP A 550 -24.26 -6.27 -6.48
CA ASP A 550 -24.86 -5.09 -5.84
C ASP A 550 -23.94 -3.84 -5.90
N GLU A 551 -22.62 -4.03 -5.95
CA GLU A 551 -21.67 -2.91 -6.10
C GLU A 551 -21.77 -2.32 -7.52
N ASP A 552 -22.00 -3.17 -8.52
CA ASP A 552 -22.14 -2.76 -9.93
C ASP A 552 -23.48 -2.01 -10.17
N GLU A 553 -24.54 -2.35 -9.42
CA GLU A 553 -25.85 -1.65 -9.48
C GLU A 553 -25.81 -0.28 -8.81
N GLU A 554 -25.16 -0.16 -7.63
CA GLU A 554 -24.99 1.14 -6.94
C GLU A 554 -24.15 2.12 -7.79
N GLU A 555 -23.11 1.64 -8.49
CA GLU A 555 -22.30 2.47 -9.39
C GLU A 555 -23.09 2.94 -10.63
N GLN A 556 -23.93 2.09 -11.23
CA GLN A 556 -24.80 2.49 -12.34
C GLN A 556 -25.81 3.57 -11.92
N GLU A 557 -26.36 3.48 -10.71
CA GLU A 557 -27.26 4.52 -10.18
C GLU A 557 -26.51 5.85 -9.95
N GLU A 558 -25.27 5.82 -9.47
CA GLU A 558 -24.43 7.03 -9.29
C GLU A 558 -24.05 7.67 -10.64
N GLU A 559 -23.72 6.89 -11.67
CA GLU A 559 -23.43 7.40 -13.02
C GLU A 559 -24.68 8.03 -13.67
N GLU A 560 -25.86 7.41 -13.52
CA GLU A 560 -27.13 7.99 -14.00
C GLU A 560 -27.50 9.29 -13.27
N GLU A 561 -27.14 9.45 -11.98
CA GLU A 561 -27.32 10.70 -11.23
C GLU A 561 -26.32 11.79 -11.62
N GLU A 562 -25.08 11.47 -12.02
CA GLU A 562 -24.10 12.45 -12.50
C GLU A 562 -24.38 12.93 -13.94
N GLU A 563 -25.04 12.11 -14.77
CA GLU A 563 -25.46 12.49 -16.13
C GLU A 563 -26.80 13.26 -16.20
N ALA A 564 -27.58 13.30 -15.11
CA ALA A 564 -28.89 13.98 -15.01
C ALA A 564 -28.80 15.43 -14.49
#